data_AF-A0A5U3P7T3-F1
#
_entry.id   AF-A0A5U3P7T3-F1
#
_cell.length_a   1.000
_cell.length_b   1.000
_cell.length_c   1.000
_cell.angle_alpha   90.00
_cell.angle_beta   90.00
_cell.angle_gamma   90.00
#
_symmetry.space_group_name_H-M   'P 1'
#
loop_
_entity.id
_entity.type
_entity.pdbx_description
1 polymer ?
#
loop_
_entity_poly.entity_id
_entity_poly.type
_entity_poly.pdbx_seq_one_letter_code
_entity_poly.pdbx_strand_id
1 'polypeptide(L)'
;MIMKVNAWTILLMSAHLTACAVPGTEKYQTSMDSVTAEKISRIIQSDVIPYKGENHGEVISRVSSAFLGTPYQADTLIGGPGIPEVLVANFNGVDCFTLADYVEALARSDNQKSFLHNLARTRYAAGKVAYLSRRHFFSDWFAAAPRNARDVTPDISPDYVVVDKQL
;
A
#
# COMPACT_ATOMS: atom_id res chain seq x y z
N MET A 1 -73.40 -6.98 16.14
CA MET A 1 -72.73 -5.67 16.22
C MET A 1 -71.24 -5.91 16.27
N ILE A 2 -70.50 -5.25 15.38
CA ILE A 2 -69.14 -5.56 14.93
C ILE A 2 -68.11 -5.47 16.08
N MET A 3 -67.34 -6.53 16.32
CA MET A 3 -66.13 -6.50 17.16
C MET A 3 -64.88 -6.49 16.28
N LYS A 4 -64.07 -5.45 16.44
CA LYS A 4 -62.79 -5.22 15.75
C LYS A 4 -61.73 -6.23 16.20
N VAL A 5 -61.05 -6.87 15.24
CA VAL A 5 -59.86 -7.68 15.49
C VAL A 5 -58.63 -6.79 15.35
N ASN A 6 -57.84 -6.68 16.43
CA ASN A 6 -56.60 -5.92 16.49
C ASN A 6 -55.39 -6.78 16.09
N ALA A 7 -54.46 -6.11 15.40
CA ALA A 7 -53.24 -6.64 14.82
C ALA A 7 -52.29 -7.31 15.83
N TRP A 8 -51.74 -8.47 15.44
CA TRP A 8 -50.51 -9.04 16.02
C TRP A 8 -49.58 -9.50 14.88
N THR A 9 -48.71 -8.57 14.49
CA THR A 9 -47.30 -8.74 14.08
C THR A 9 -46.86 -10.11 13.54
N ILE A 10 -46.58 -10.12 12.23
CA ILE A 10 -45.76 -11.11 11.53
C ILE A 10 -44.30 -10.94 11.98
N LEU A 11 -43.76 -11.90 12.73
CA LEU A 11 -42.33 -11.94 13.07
C LEU A 11 -41.56 -12.68 11.96
N LEU A 12 -41.13 -11.96 10.93
CA LEU A 12 -40.16 -12.44 9.96
C LEU A 12 -38.76 -12.37 10.60
N MET A 13 -38.25 -13.49 11.12
CA MET A 13 -36.82 -13.60 11.46
C MET A 13 -36.02 -13.52 10.17
N SER A 14 -35.47 -12.35 9.87
CA SER A 14 -34.43 -12.18 8.86
C SER A 14 -33.15 -12.84 9.38
N ALA A 15 -32.85 -14.03 8.87
CA ALA A 15 -31.54 -14.65 9.03
C ALA A 15 -30.52 -13.82 8.23
N HIS A 16 -29.88 -12.85 8.88
CA HIS A 16 -28.75 -12.14 8.32
C HIS A 16 -27.54 -13.09 8.31
N LEU A 17 -27.35 -13.80 7.20
CA LEU A 17 -26.05 -14.39 6.86
C LEU A 17 -25.09 -13.23 6.56
N THR A 18 -24.44 -12.70 7.60
CA THR A 18 -23.24 -11.88 7.42
C THR A 18 -22.13 -12.80 6.91
N ALA A 19 -22.02 -12.91 5.59
CA ALA A 19 -20.87 -13.48 4.94
C ALA A 19 -19.67 -12.58 5.28
N CYS A 20 -18.79 -13.06 6.15
CA CYS A 20 -17.45 -12.51 6.28
C CYS A 20 -16.74 -12.71 4.93
N ALA A 21 -16.80 -11.71 4.06
CA ALA A 21 -15.98 -11.68 2.86
C ALA A 21 -14.52 -11.62 3.32
N VAL A 22 -13.82 -12.74 3.23
CA VAL A 22 -12.36 -12.76 3.33
C VAL A 22 -11.84 -11.89 2.18
N PRO A 23 -11.07 -10.83 2.44
CA PRO A 23 -10.48 -10.03 1.38
C PRO A 23 -9.71 -10.93 0.42
N GLY A 24 -10.03 -10.80 -0.87
CA GLY A 24 -9.76 -11.81 -1.90
C GLY A 24 -8.30 -12.21 -2.06
N THR A 25 -8.10 -13.43 -2.53
CA THR A 25 -6.86 -13.89 -3.14
C THR A 25 -6.43 -12.90 -4.22
N GLU A 26 -5.32 -12.22 -3.99
CA GLU A 26 -4.75 -11.24 -4.94
C GLU A 26 -4.40 -11.95 -6.26
N LYS A 27 -5.05 -11.55 -7.36
CA LYS A 27 -5.02 -12.25 -8.67
C LYS A 27 -3.84 -11.85 -9.57
N TYR A 28 -2.74 -11.36 -9.01
CA TYR A 28 -1.59 -10.91 -9.79
C TYR A 28 -0.34 -11.72 -9.47
N GLN A 29 0.58 -11.77 -10.42
CA GLN A 29 1.88 -12.41 -10.21
C GLN A 29 2.71 -11.56 -9.25
N THR A 30 3.42 -12.22 -8.34
CA THR A 30 4.41 -11.60 -7.45
C THR A 30 5.79 -12.17 -7.77
N SER A 31 6.81 -11.33 -7.73
CA SER A 31 8.22 -11.74 -7.86
C SER A 31 9.00 -11.22 -6.64
N MET A 32 9.55 -12.14 -5.87
CA MET A 32 10.33 -11.85 -4.67
C MET A 32 11.28 -13.03 -4.42
N ASP A 33 12.58 -12.77 -4.31
CA ASP A 33 13.56 -13.79 -3.98
C ASP A 33 13.67 -14.03 -2.47
N SER A 34 14.37 -15.11 -2.09
CA SER A 34 14.53 -15.47 -0.68
C SER A 34 15.33 -14.44 0.11
N VAL A 35 16.35 -13.82 -0.50
CA VAL A 35 17.17 -12.78 0.13
C VAL A 35 16.32 -11.57 0.52
N THR A 36 15.44 -11.14 -0.40
CA THR A 36 14.48 -10.06 -0.15
C THR A 36 13.48 -10.47 0.92
N ALA A 37 12.92 -11.68 0.85
CA ALA A 37 11.97 -12.18 1.85
C ALA A 37 12.58 -12.21 3.26
N GLU A 38 13.82 -12.66 3.40
CA GLU A 38 14.57 -12.66 4.67
C GLU A 38 14.83 -11.24 5.18
N LYS A 39 15.26 -10.32 4.30
CA LYS A 39 15.44 -8.90 4.66
C LYS A 39 14.14 -8.26 5.12
N ILE A 40 13.01 -8.53 4.46
CA ILE A 40 11.68 -8.04 4.90
C ILE A 40 11.38 -8.51 6.31
N SER A 41 11.50 -9.82 6.57
CA SER A 41 11.26 -10.36 7.92
C SER A 41 12.19 -9.74 8.96
N ARG A 42 13.47 -9.56 8.62
CA ARG A 42 14.45 -8.93 9.50
C ARG A 42 14.06 -7.50 9.83
N ILE A 43 13.85 -6.65 8.81
CA ILE A 43 13.52 -5.23 8.99
C ILE A 43 12.22 -5.07 9.77
N ILE A 44 11.19 -5.87 9.49
CA ILE A 44 9.94 -5.83 10.25
C ILE A 44 10.20 -6.16 11.72
N GLN A 45 11.00 -7.19 12.00
CA GLN A 45 11.28 -7.63 13.36
C GLN A 45 12.17 -6.65 14.16
N SER A 46 13.14 -6.00 13.52
CA SER A 46 14.07 -5.07 14.17
C SER A 46 13.59 -3.62 14.21
N ASP A 47 12.92 -3.17 13.15
CA ASP A 47 12.73 -1.73 12.88
C ASP A 47 11.27 -1.30 12.80
N VAL A 48 10.32 -2.25 12.68
CA VAL A 48 8.88 -1.94 12.63
C VAL A 48 8.17 -2.37 13.91
N ILE A 49 8.17 -3.66 14.24
CA ILE A 49 7.42 -4.21 15.39
C ILE A 49 7.76 -3.52 16.71
N PRO A 50 9.05 -3.26 17.06
CA PRO A 50 9.38 -2.61 18.32
C PRO A 50 8.89 -1.17 18.42
N TYR A 51 8.51 -0.54 17.31
CA TYR A 51 8.17 0.88 17.20
C TYR A 51 6.74 1.11 16.67
N LYS A 52 5.87 0.09 16.68
CA LYS A 52 4.50 0.15 16.14
C LYS A 52 3.57 1.19 16.79
N GLY A 53 3.98 1.78 17.92
CA GLY A 53 3.27 2.87 18.61
C GLY A 53 3.89 4.26 18.42
N GLU A 54 5.05 4.35 17.77
CA GLU A 54 5.72 5.63 17.50
C GLU A 54 5.07 6.40 16.35
N ASN A 55 5.48 7.66 16.17
CA ASN A 55 5.08 8.41 14.99
C ASN A 55 5.53 7.70 13.71
N HIS A 56 4.68 7.69 12.67
CA HIS A 56 4.97 7.04 11.39
C HIS A 56 6.31 7.48 10.78
N GLY A 57 6.68 8.76 10.92
CA GLY A 57 7.96 9.30 10.46
C GLY A 57 9.18 8.69 11.16
N GLU A 58 9.06 8.34 12.44
CA GLU A 58 10.13 7.64 13.19
C GLU A 58 10.32 6.21 12.69
N VAL A 59 9.22 5.50 12.42
CA VAL A 59 9.27 4.15 11.83
C VAL A 59 9.87 4.21 10.43
N ILE A 60 9.47 5.18 9.59
CA ILE A 60 10.08 5.43 8.27
C ILE A 60 11.60 5.62 8.39
N SER A 61 12.05 6.46 9.33
CA SER A 61 13.48 6.75 9.51
C SER A 61 14.27 5.47 9.80
N ARG A 62 13.79 4.64 10.72
CA ARG A 62 14.43 3.35 11.07
C ARG A 62 14.45 2.38 9.89
N VAL A 63 13.29 2.17 9.26
CA VAL A 63 13.16 1.27 8.10
C VAL A 63 14.07 1.72 6.95
N SER A 64 14.12 3.02 6.66
CA SER A 64 14.94 3.57 5.59
C SER A 64 16.44 3.34 5.81
N SER A 65 16.90 3.37 7.07
CA SER A 65 18.30 3.13 7.41
C SER A 65 18.78 1.71 7.06
N ALA A 66 17.87 0.73 7.05
CA ALA A 66 18.18 -0.64 6.68
C ALA A 66 18.54 -0.82 5.18
N PHE A 67 18.26 0.19 4.35
CA PHE A 67 18.63 0.20 2.93
C PHE A 67 19.98 0.87 2.66
N LEU A 68 20.65 1.45 3.67
CA LEU A 68 21.98 2.03 3.49
C LEU A 68 22.97 0.99 2.93
N GLY A 69 23.70 1.37 1.88
CA GLY A 69 24.61 0.49 1.16
C GLY A 69 23.94 -0.46 0.15
N THR A 70 22.61 -0.41 -0.01
CA THR A 70 21.93 -1.13 -1.10
C THR A 70 22.31 -0.48 -2.43
N PRO A 71 22.77 -1.25 -3.43
CA PRO A 71 23.13 -0.69 -4.73
C PRO A 71 21.96 0.02 -5.41
N TYR A 72 22.28 1.06 -6.17
CA TYR A 72 21.32 1.66 -7.08
C TYR A 72 21.12 0.75 -8.30
N GLN A 73 19.87 0.49 -8.67
CA GLN A 73 19.53 -0.29 -9.86
C GLN A 73 18.24 0.25 -10.50
N ALA A 74 18.35 0.70 -11.75
CA ALA A 74 17.20 1.09 -12.56
C ALA A 74 16.47 -0.12 -13.16
N ASP A 75 15.24 0.11 -13.65
CA ASP A 75 14.45 -0.83 -14.45
C ASP A 75 14.21 -2.20 -13.78
N THR A 76 13.98 -2.19 -12.46
CA THR A 76 13.78 -3.40 -11.66
C THR A 76 12.33 -3.93 -11.68
N LEU A 77 11.36 -3.11 -12.09
CA LEU A 77 9.95 -3.47 -12.12
C LEU A 77 9.53 -4.09 -13.46
N ILE A 78 8.60 -5.05 -13.42
CA ILE A 78 8.10 -5.77 -14.60
C ILE A 78 6.68 -5.34 -14.91
N GLY A 79 6.46 -4.95 -16.17
CA GLY A 79 5.15 -4.61 -16.73
C GLY A 79 5.22 -3.41 -17.66
N GLY A 80 4.26 -3.30 -18.56
CA GLY A 80 4.30 -2.32 -19.64
C GLY A 80 3.13 -2.44 -20.61
N PRO A 81 3.08 -1.59 -21.64
CA PRO A 81 2.16 -1.78 -22.75
C PRO A 81 2.31 -3.18 -23.36
N GLY A 82 1.25 -4.00 -23.27
CA GLY A 82 1.25 -5.38 -23.76
C GLY A 82 2.01 -6.40 -22.90
N ILE A 83 2.60 -5.98 -21.77
CA ILE A 83 3.32 -6.86 -20.84
C ILE A 83 2.55 -6.90 -19.52
N PRO A 84 2.10 -8.07 -19.05
CA PRO A 84 1.43 -8.19 -17.76
C PRO A 84 2.26 -7.60 -16.61
N GLU A 85 1.61 -6.83 -15.74
CA GLU A 85 2.24 -6.24 -14.56
C GLU A 85 2.51 -7.31 -13.49
N VAL A 86 3.68 -7.24 -12.85
CA VAL A 86 4.07 -8.10 -11.74
C VAL A 86 4.33 -7.26 -10.50
N LEU A 87 3.85 -7.69 -9.34
CA LEU A 87 4.26 -7.09 -8.07
C LEU A 87 5.68 -7.53 -7.74
N VAL A 88 6.67 -6.69 -8.08
CA VAL A 88 8.09 -6.98 -7.83
C VAL A 88 8.55 -6.38 -6.49
N ALA A 89 9.08 -7.23 -5.62
CA ALA A 89 9.88 -6.85 -4.46
C ALA A 89 11.33 -7.31 -4.67
N ASN A 90 12.26 -6.36 -4.77
CA ASN A 90 13.68 -6.64 -4.97
C ASN A 90 14.51 -5.72 -4.06
N PHE A 91 15.08 -6.26 -2.99
CA PHE A 91 15.94 -5.50 -2.04
C PHE A 91 17.43 -5.67 -2.35
N ASN A 92 17.79 -6.20 -3.52
CA ASN A 92 19.19 -6.33 -3.96
C ASN A 92 19.67 -5.10 -4.74
N GLY A 93 18.74 -4.32 -5.29
CA GLY A 93 19.00 -3.07 -5.95
C GLY A 93 17.73 -2.24 -6.00
N VAL A 94 17.85 -0.94 -5.71
CA VAL A 94 16.71 -0.01 -5.66
C VAL A 94 16.99 1.23 -6.49
N ASP A 95 15.93 1.86 -6.97
CA ASP A 95 15.95 3.24 -7.45
C ASP A 95 15.23 4.15 -6.45
N CYS A 96 15.09 5.43 -6.78
CA CYS A 96 14.44 6.41 -5.91
C CYS A 96 12.96 6.09 -5.64
N PHE A 97 12.24 5.52 -6.61
CA PHE A 97 10.81 5.20 -6.47
C PHE A 97 10.61 3.94 -5.63
N THR A 98 11.31 2.88 -6.01
CA THR A 98 11.21 1.58 -5.34
C THR A 98 11.68 1.67 -3.89
N LEU A 99 12.71 2.45 -3.58
CA LEU A 99 13.11 2.72 -2.20
C LEU A 99 11.96 3.35 -1.39
N ALA A 100 11.34 4.42 -1.90
CA ALA A 100 10.22 5.07 -1.21
C ALA A 100 9.03 4.12 -1.02
N ASP A 101 8.67 3.37 -2.06
CA ASP A 101 7.59 2.37 -2.01
C ASP A 101 7.86 1.29 -0.95
N TYR A 102 9.08 0.75 -0.92
CA TYR A 102 9.45 -0.32 0.00
C TYR A 102 9.48 0.16 1.45
N VAL A 103 10.03 1.34 1.71
CA VAL A 103 10.09 1.91 3.06
C VAL A 103 8.68 2.17 3.59
N GLU A 104 7.82 2.80 2.80
CA GLU A 104 6.43 3.09 3.21
C GLU A 104 5.61 1.80 3.39
N ALA A 105 5.80 0.81 2.50
CA ALA A 105 5.13 -0.47 2.62
C ALA A 105 5.58 -1.23 3.87
N LEU A 106 6.88 -1.27 4.17
CA LEU A 106 7.45 -1.92 5.35
C LEU A 106 6.95 -1.26 6.64
N ALA A 107 6.96 0.09 6.70
CA ALA A 107 6.52 0.83 7.88
C ALA A 107 5.06 0.54 8.29
N ARG A 108 4.25 0.02 7.38
CA ARG A 108 2.83 -0.37 7.61
C ARG A 108 2.61 -1.87 7.82
N SER A 109 3.67 -2.67 7.92
CA SER A 109 3.60 -4.12 7.80
C SER A 109 4.07 -4.87 9.04
N ASP A 110 3.46 -6.04 9.28
CA ASP A 110 3.73 -6.92 10.42
C ASP A 110 4.42 -8.23 10.02
N ASN A 111 4.44 -8.55 8.72
CA ASN A 111 5.05 -9.74 8.13
C ASN A 111 5.13 -9.60 6.60
N GLN A 112 5.79 -10.56 5.94
CA GLN A 112 5.95 -10.60 4.47
C GLN A 112 4.62 -10.50 3.70
N LYS A 113 3.55 -11.16 4.19
CA LYS A 113 2.23 -11.13 3.52
C LYS A 113 1.63 -9.72 3.57
N SER A 114 1.63 -9.10 4.75
CA SER A 114 1.18 -7.71 4.89
C SER A 114 2.06 -6.73 4.12
N PHE A 115 3.37 -7.01 4.01
CA PHE A 115 4.28 -6.21 3.18
C PHE A 115 3.88 -6.22 1.72
N LEU A 116 3.63 -7.38 1.11
CA LEU A 116 3.20 -7.44 -0.29
C LEU A 116 1.87 -6.72 -0.51
N HIS A 117 0.92 -6.88 0.42
CA HIS A 117 -0.35 -6.16 0.37
C HIS A 117 -0.16 -4.63 0.44
N ASN A 118 0.64 -4.15 1.38
CA ASN A 118 0.92 -2.72 1.54
C ASN A 118 1.76 -2.17 0.38
N LEU A 119 2.67 -2.97 -0.19
CA LEU A 119 3.44 -2.60 -1.37
C LEU A 119 2.52 -2.37 -2.57
N ALA A 120 1.54 -3.25 -2.79
CA ALA A 120 0.56 -3.08 -3.85
C ALA A 120 -0.25 -1.78 -3.68
N ARG A 121 -0.69 -1.49 -2.44
CA ARG A 121 -1.46 -0.27 -2.13
C ARG A 121 -0.63 1.01 -2.21
N THR A 122 0.65 0.93 -1.91
CA THR A 122 1.59 2.05 -2.00
C THR A 122 1.89 2.36 -3.47
N ARG A 123 2.32 1.35 -4.22
CA ARG A 123 2.81 1.48 -5.60
C ARG A 123 1.70 1.65 -6.64
N TYR A 124 0.51 1.10 -6.41
CA TYR A 124 -0.58 1.12 -7.37
C TYR A 124 -1.83 1.80 -6.82
N ALA A 125 -2.45 2.66 -7.63
CA ALA A 125 -3.72 3.30 -7.32
C ALA A 125 -4.78 2.26 -6.98
N ALA A 126 -5.46 2.47 -5.84
CA ALA A 126 -6.42 1.55 -5.24
C ALA A 126 -5.90 0.11 -5.01
N GLY A 127 -4.57 -0.12 -5.00
CA GLY A 127 -3.97 -1.45 -4.89
C GLY A 127 -4.13 -2.34 -6.12
N LYS A 128 -4.55 -1.79 -7.27
CA LYS A 128 -4.73 -2.55 -8.51
C LYS A 128 -3.39 -2.75 -9.20
N VAL A 129 -2.81 -3.94 -9.15
CA VAL A 129 -1.54 -4.24 -9.86
C VAL A 129 -1.78 -4.32 -11.36
N ALA A 130 -1.54 -3.21 -12.05
CA ALA A 130 -1.56 -3.06 -13.50
C ALA A 130 -0.70 -1.85 -13.90
N TYR A 131 -0.12 -1.88 -15.09
CA TYR A 131 0.76 -0.81 -15.57
C TYR A 131 0.12 0.58 -15.49
N LEU A 132 -1.14 0.73 -15.92
CA LEU A 132 -1.85 2.02 -15.92
C LEU A 132 -2.25 2.51 -14.52
N SER A 133 -2.28 1.63 -13.52
CA SER A 133 -2.55 2.02 -12.13
C SER A 133 -1.27 2.17 -11.31
N ARG A 134 -0.08 1.83 -11.85
CA ARG A 134 1.19 2.11 -11.19
C ARG A 134 1.38 3.61 -11.07
N ARG A 135 1.79 4.09 -9.89
CA ARG A 135 2.17 5.48 -9.65
C ARG A 135 3.52 5.75 -10.32
N HIS A 136 3.50 6.23 -11.56
CA HIS A 136 4.73 6.50 -12.32
C HIS A 136 5.35 7.85 -11.99
N PHE A 137 4.63 8.71 -11.28
CA PHE A 137 5.09 10.05 -10.92
C PHE A 137 5.00 10.28 -9.41
N PHE A 138 5.98 10.95 -8.81
CA PHE A 138 5.92 11.30 -7.38
C PHE A 138 4.68 12.15 -7.05
N SER A 139 4.17 12.93 -8.00
CA SER A 139 2.90 13.64 -7.84
C SER A 139 1.73 12.71 -7.52
N ASP A 140 1.76 11.47 -8.00
CA ASP A 140 0.67 10.51 -7.78
C ASP A 140 0.57 10.09 -6.31
N TRP A 141 1.65 10.21 -5.52
CA TRP A 141 1.63 9.95 -4.07
C TRP A 141 0.74 10.92 -3.30
N PHE A 142 0.62 12.18 -3.76
CA PHE A 142 -0.28 13.17 -3.15
C PHE A 142 -1.59 13.34 -3.93
N ALA A 143 -1.58 13.14 -5.25
CA ALA A 143 -2.73 13.43 -6.11
C ALA A 143 -3.80 12.32 -6.12
N ALA A 144 -3.39 11.04 -6.03
CA ALA A 144 -4.31 9.90 -6.13
C ALA A 144 -4.70 9.32 -4.75
N ALA A 145 -6.00 9.06 -4.56
CA ALA A 145 -6.53 8.41 -3.35
C ALA A 145 -6.41 6.87 -3.42
N PRO A 146 -6.13 6.18 -2.29
CA PRO A 146 -5.69 6.75 -1.01
C PRO A 146 -4.30 7.38 -1.15
N ARG A 147 -4.10 8.55 -0.54
CA ARG A 147 -2.83 9.30 -0.65
C ARG A 147 -1.76 8.64 0.21
N ASN A 148 -0.54 8.58 -0.31
CA ASN A 148 0.64 8.14 0.44
C ASN A 148 1.34 9.33 1.12
N ALA A 149 1.18 10.54 0.57
CA ALA A 149 1.82 11.75 1.07
C ALA A 149 0.81 12.90 1.21
N ARG A 150 1.13 13.80 2.14
CA ARG A 150 0.50 15.12 2.28
C ARG A 150 1.47 16.15 1.71
N ASP A 151 0.98 17.04 0.86
CA ASP A 151 1.77 18.20 0.46
C ASP A 151 1.90 19.16 1.66
N VAL A 152 3.14 19.40 2.09
CA VAL A 152 3.47 20.32 3.19
C VAL A 152 4.09 21.60 2.66
N THR A 153 4.33 21.73 1.35
CA THR A 153 4.99 22.89 0.76
C THR A 153 4.27 24.21 1.04
N PRO A 154 2.92 24.31 1.02
CA PRO A 154 2.23 25.55 1.37
C PRO A 154 2.31 25.90 2.86
N ASP A 155 2.60 24.92 3.73
CA ASP A 155 2.72 25.15 5.17
C ASP A 155 4.11 25.68 5.57
N ILE A 156 5.14 25.39 4.76
CA ILE A 156 6.54 25.65 5.11
C ILE A 156 7.18 26.83 4.35
N SER A 157 6.62 27.20 3.20
CA SER A 157 7.16 28.30 2.39
C SER A 157 6.06 29.03 1.61
N PRO A 158 6.06 30.37 1.56
CA PRO A 158 5.16 31.13 0.70
C PRO A 158 5.53 31.02 -0.79
N ASP A 159 6.73 30.55 -1.13
CA ASP A 159 7.25 30.50 -2.52
C ASP A 159 6.86 29.21 -3.26
N TYR A 160 5.76 28.56 -2.88
CA TYR A 160 5.29 27.35 -3.55
C TYR A 160 4.62 27.66 -4.89
N VAL A 161 4.76 26.76 -5.86
CA VAL A 161 4.08 26.85 -7.17
C VAL A 161 3.29 25.57 -7.40
N VAL A 162 1.98 25.72 -7.62
CA VAL A 162 1.11 24.61 -8.02
C VAL A 162 1.04 24.56 -9.54
N VAL A 163 1.28 23.38 -10.10
CA VAL A 163 1.21 23.13 -11.55
C VAL A 163 0.22 22.00 -11.82
N ASP A 164 -0.76 22.27 -12.67
CA ASP A 164 -1.69 21.24 -13.16
C ASP A 164 -1.03 20.43 -14.27
N LYS A 165 -0.94 19.11 -14.05
CA LYS A 165 -0.34 18.20 -15.02
C LYS A 165 -1.36 17.80 -16.07
N GLN A 166 -1.10 18.16 -17.33
CA GLN A 166 -1.84 17.62 -18.47
C GLN A 166 -1.18 16.29 -18.86
N LEU A 167 -1.90 15.18 -18.66
CA LEU A 167 -1.47 13.80 -18.91
C LEU A 167 -2.12 13.22 -20.16
#